data_AF-A0AAP3A5F9-F1
#
_entry.id   AF-A0AAP3A5F9-F1
#
_cell.length_a   1.000
_cell.length_b   1.000
_cell.length_c   1.000
_cell.angle_alpha   90.00
_cell.angle_beta   90.00
_cell.angle_gamma   90.00
#
_symmetry.space_group_name_H-M   'P 1'
#
loop_
_entity.id
_entity.type
_entity.pdbx_description
1 polymer ?
#
loop_
_entity_poly.entity_id
_entity_poly.type
_entity_poly.pdbx_seq_one_letter_code
_entity_poly.pdbx_strand_id
1 'polypeptide(L)'
;ANTTSINSLNTSVDALEQDAMLWNGTAFNAAHGTETTSTITNVKAGTLSDDSTDAVNGSQLKDTNDNVATNTTNIASNTANIATNTSNIADNTANIATNTSNIADNTANIATNTSNIAGNTANIATN
;
A
#
# COMPACT_ATOMS: atom_id res chain seq x y z
N ALA A 1 56.91 21.14 35.70
CA ALA A 1 56.43 19.77 35.41
C ALA A 1 54.93 19.66 35.72
N ASN A 2 54.53 19.71 36.99
CA ASN A 2 53.12 19.52 37.38
C ASN A 2 52.15 20.52 36.71
N THR A 3 52.47 21.81 36.70
CA THR A 3 51.63 22.84 36.07
C THR A 3 51.39 22.56 34.58
N THR A 4 52.43 22.18 33.84
CA THR A 4 52.32 21.85 32.42
C THR A 4 51.42 20.62 32.21
N SER A 5 51.63 19.56 32.99
CA SER A 5 50.82 18.34 32.91
C SER A 5 49.35 18.61 33.25
N ILE A 6 49.08 19.44 34.26
CA ILE A 6 47.73 19.85 34.65
C ILE A 6 47.07 20.65 33.52
N ASN A 7 47.80 21.58 32.89
CA ASN A 7 47.26 22.34 31.76
C ASN A 7 46.92 21.42 30.57
N SER A 8 47.77 20.47 30.23
CA SER A 8 47.49 19.49 29.17
C SER A 8 46.26 18.63 29.48
N LEU A 9 46.07 18.26 30.75
CA LEU A 9 44.89 17.52 31.18
C LEU A 9 43.63 18.37 31.02
N ASN A 10 43.64 19.63 31.48
CA ASN A 10 42.50 20.53 31.32
C ASN A 10 42.11 20.68 29.85
N THR A 11 43.07 20.92 28.96
CA THR A 11 42.80 21.00 27.52
C THR A 11 42.17 19.72 26.95
N SER A 12 42.59 18.54 27.45
CA SER A 12 42.02 17.27 27.00
C SER A 12 40.58 17.08 27.52
N VAL A 13 40.30 17.53 28.75
CA VAL A 13 38.95 17.49 29.33
C VAL A 13 38.02 18.44 28.58
N ASP A 14 38.46 19.68 28.32
CA ASP A 14 37.69 20.67 27.56
C ASP A 14 37.36 20.17 26.14
N ALA A 15 38.25 19.39 25.52
CA ALA A 15 37.99 18.77 24.22
C ALA A 15 36.96 17.64 24.32
N LEU A 16 37.04 16.79 25.35
CA LEU A 16 36.05 15.73 25.57
C LEU A 16 34.65 16.30 25.85
N GLU A 17 34.56 17.39 26.62
CA GLU A 17 33.28 18.06 26.89
C GLU A 17 32.63 18.65 25.63
N GLN A 18 33.43 19.03 24.63
CA GLN A 18 32.93 19.56 23.37
C GLN A 18 32.54 18.48 22.36
N ASP A 19 33.27 17.36 22.30
CA ASP A 19 33.10 16.35 21.25
C ASP A 19 32.25 15.14 21.67
N ALA A 20 32.05 14.91 22.97
CA ALA A 20 31.25 13.77 23.45
C ALA A 20 29.73 14.03 23.34
N MET A 21 28.95 12.97 23.13
CA MET A 21 27.50 13.03 23.34
C MET A 21 27.20 13.01 24.84
N LEU A 22 26.76 14.14 25.37
CA LEU A 22 26.55 14.33 26.80
C LEU A 22 25.06 14.25 27.18
N TRP A 23 24.79 13.81 28.41
CA TRP A 23 23.46 13.83 29.00
C TRP A 23 23.06 15.26 29.36
N ASN A 24 21.90 15.72 28.89
CA ASN A 24 21.41 17.09 29.11
C ASN A 24 20.40 17.22 30.27
N GLY A 25 20.24 16.18 31.07
CA GLY A 25 19.22 16.10 32.13
C GLY A 25 18.05 15.17 31.79
N THR A 26 17.75 14.97 30.50
CA THR A 26 16.62 14.14 30.04
C THR A 26 16.96 13.14 28.93
N ALA A 27 17.98 13.42 28.11
CA ALA A 27 18.44 12.54 27.04
C ALA A 27 19.94 12.77 26.76
N PHE A 28 20.55 11.86 26.00
CA PHE A 28 21.81 12.17 25.32
C PHE A 28 21.55 13.20 24.21
N ASN A 29 22.35 14.27 24.19
CA ASN A 29 22.23 15.34 23.21
C ASN A 29 23.23 15.14 22.07
N ALA A 30 22.73 15.16 20.83
CA ALA A 30 23.53 15.04 19.63
C ALA A 30 23.93 16.41 19.03
N ALA A 31 23.68 17.52 19.72
CA ALA A 31 24.20 18.83 19.31
C ALA A 31 25.74 18.85 19.39
N HIS A 32 26.40 19.47 18.42
CA HIS A 32 27.85 19.60 18.36
C HIS A 32 28.24 20.95 17.75
N GLY A 33 29.15 21.67 18.41
CA GLY A 33 29.53 23.02 18.01
C GLY A 33 28.34 23.99 17.98
N THR A 34 28.09 24.62 16.83
CA THR A 34 26.95 25.53 16.61
C THR A 34 25.68 24.80 16.16
N GLU A 35 25.76 23.50 15.85
CA GLU A 35 24.63 22.73 15.35
C GLU A 35 23.76 22.24 16.50
N THR A 36 22.47 22.56 16.43
CA THR A 36 21.50 22.12 17.45
C THR A 36 21.09 20.65 17.29
N THR A 37 21.39 20.04 16.14
CA THR A 37 21.18 18.62 15.84
C THR A 37 22.30 18.13 14.92
N SER A 38 22.81 16.91 15.14
CA SER A 38 23.82 16.30 14.26
C SER A 38 23.46 14.87 13.84
N THR A 39 24.04 14.42 12.74
CA THR A 39 23.87 13.05 12.24
C THR A 39 24.71 12.08 13.06
N ILE A 40 24.08 11.03 13.57
CA ILE A 40 24.78 9.88 14.14
C ILE A 40 24.95 8.82 13.05
N THR A 41 26.20 8.54 12.66
CA THR A 41 26.53 7.57 11.59
C THR A 41 27.29 6.37 12.14
N ASN A 42 27.55 5.37 11.29
CA ASN A 42 28.12 4.06 11.66
C ASN A 42 27.27 3.31 12.70
N VAL A 43 25.97 3.59 12.72
CA VAL A 43 24.99 2.84 13.51
C VAL A 43 24.77 1.48 12.84
N LYS A 44 25.24 0.42 13.50
CA LYS A 44 24.95 -0.96 13.09
C LYS A 44 23.43 -1.14 13.09
N ALA A 45 22.91 -1.88 12.12
CA ALA A 45 21.48 -2.21 12.08
C ALA A 45 21.04 -2.85 13.40
N GLY A 46 20.04 -2.24 14.03
CA GLY A 46 19.51 -2.69 15.32
C GLY A 46 18.72 -3.99 15.16
N THR A 47 18.62 -4.77 16.22
CA THR A 47 17.74 -5.92 16.27
C THR A 47 16.28 -5.46 16.20
N LEU A 48 15.47 -6.08 15.34
CA LEU A 48 14.04 -5.79 15.22
C LEU A 48 13.23 -6.86 15.96
N SER A 49 12.83 -6.55 17.19
CA SER A 49 12.03 -7.41 18.07
C SER A 49 11.25 -6.55 19.06
N ASP A 50 10.18 -7.10 19.64
CA ASP A 50 9.28 -6.36 20.54
C ASP A 50 10.00 -5.74 21.76
N ASP A 51 11.08 -6.36 22.23
CA ASP A 51 11.85 -5.90 23.40
C ASP A 51 13.14 -5.13 23.05
N SER A 52 13.37 -4.81 21.77
CA SER A 52 14.63 -4.18 21.35
C SER A 52 14.76 -2.74 21.83
N THR A 53 15.95 -2.39 22.31
CA THR A 53 16.35 -1.00 22.62
C THR A 53 17.48 -0.51 21.70
N ASP A 54 17.77 -1.24 20.62
CA ASP A 54 18.79 -0.86 19.66
C ASP A 54 18.31 0.34 18.82
N ALA A 55 19.22 1.25 18.50
CA ALA A 55 18.93 2.27 17.49
C ALA A 55 18.75 1.61 16.11
N VAL A 56 17.75 2.05 15.35
CA VAL A 56 17.58 1.66 13.95
C VAL A 56 18.34 2.61 13.04
N ASN A 57 18.90 2.08 11.95
CA ASN A 57 19.63 2.90 10.98
C ASN A 57 18.83 3.12 9.69
N GLY A 58 19.40 3.92 8.79
CA GLY A 58 18.74 4.29 7.53
C GLY A 58 18.45 3.11 6.59
N SER A 59 19.24 2.03 6.60
CA SER A 59 18.97 0.88 5.71
C SER A 59 17.72 0.13 6.13
N GLN A 60 17.48 -0.03 7.43
CA GLN A 60 16.27 -0.69 7.95
C GLN A 60 15.00 0.10 7.61
N LEU A 61 15.06 1.43 7.72
CA LEU A 61 13.96 2.30 7.32
C LEU A 61 13.74 2.28 5.80
N LYS A 62 14.82 2.20 5.02
CA LYS A 62 14.76 2.07 3.56
C LYS A 62 14.09 0.77 3.12
N ASP A 63 14.45 -0.37 3.71
CA ASP A 63 13.83 -1.67 3.41
C ASP A 63 12.32 -1.64 3.69
N THR A 64 11.94 -1.02 4.82
CA THR A 64 10.52 -0.80 5.16
C THR A 64 9.82 0.05 4.10
N ASN A 65 10.43 1.17 3.69
CA ASN A 65 9.87 2.06 2.67
C ASN A 65 9.74 1.38 1.29
N ASP A 66 10.67 0.51 0.91
CA ASP A 66 10.60 -0.24 -0.34
C ASP A 66 9.44 -1.25 -0.35
N ASN A 67 9.19 -1.91 0.79
CA ASN A 67 8.02 -2.77 0.96
C ASN A 67 6.71 -1.96 0.86
N VAL A 68 6.67 -0.76 1.45
CA VAL A 68 5.50 0.14 1.34
C VAL A 68 5.29 0.60 -0.10
N ALA A 69 6.34 0.94 -0.82
CA ALA A 69 6.26 1.32 -2.23
C ALA A 69 5.73 0.15 -3.09
N THR A 70 6.22 -1.06 -2.86
CA THR A 70 5.75 -2.29 -3.52
C THR A 70 4.26 -2.52 -3.25
N ASN A 71 3.83 -2.40 -2.00
CA ASN A 71 2.42 -2.51 -1.63
C ASN A 71 1.56 -1.45 -2.34
N THR A 72 2.06 -0.22 -2.46
CA THR A 72 1.37 0.87 -3.16
C THR A 72 1.15 0.52 -4.64
N THR A 73 2.16 -0.02 -5.32
CA THR A 73 2.03 -0.49 -6.70
C THR A 73 1.04 -1.63 -6.83
N ASN A 74 1.11 -2.64 -5.95
CA ASN A 74 0.18 -3.78 -5.97
C ASN A 74 -1.28 -3.34 -5.77
N ILE A 75 -1.52 -2.38 -4.87
CA ILE A 75 -2.85 -1.81 -4.63
C ILE A 75 -3.37 -1.09 -5.88
N ALA A 76 -2.53 -0.32 -6.57
CA ALA A 76 -2.91 0.35 -7.82
C ALA A 76 -3.28 -0.66 -8.92
N SER A 77 -2.50 -1.74 -9.08
CA SER A 77 -2.83 -2.81 -10.03
C SER A 77 -4.14 -3.52 -9.67
N ASN A 78 -4.36 -3.82 -8.39
CA ASN A 78 -5.62 -4.43 -7.94
C ASN A 78 -6.82 -3.51 -8.21
N THR A 79 -6.65 -2.20 -8.01
CA THR A 79 -7.69 -1.20 -8.30
C THR A 79 -8.06 -1.20 -9.78
N ALA A 80 -7.07 -1.23 -10.67
CA ALA A 80 -7.30 -1.32 -12.12
C ALA A 80 -8.01 -2.62 -12.52
N ASN A 81 -7.60 -3.77 -11.96
CA ASN A 81 -8.24 -5.05 -12.21
C ASN A 81 -9.70 -5.07 -11.74
N ILE A 82 -10.00 -4.47 -10.59
CA ILE A 82 -11.36 -4.34 -10.07
C ILE A 82 -12.21 -3.46 -11.00
N ALA A 83 -11.67 -2.36 -11.53
CA ALA A 83 -12.38 -1.51 -12.47
C ALA A 83 -12.71 -2.26 -13.78
N THR A 84 -11.76 -3.03 -14.32
CA THR A 84 -11.99 -3.90 -15.49
C THR A 84 -13.07 -4.94 -15.23
N ASN A 85 -13.01 -5.63 -14.08
CA ASN A 85 -14.02 -6.61 -13.70
C ASN A 85 -15.41 -5.97 -13.56
N THR A 86 -15.47 -4.75 -13.02
CA THR A 86 -16.72 -3.98 -12.91
C THR A 86 -17.32 -3.71 -14.30
N SER A 87 -16.50 -3.31 -15.27
CA SER A 87 -16.95 -3.11 -16.67
C SER A 87 -17.46 -4.40 -17.29
N ASN A 88 -16.69 -5.49 -17.18
CA ASN A 88 -17.08 -6.79 -17.74
C ASN A 88 -18.40 -7.30 -17.15
N ILE A 89 -18.64 -7.08 -15.85
CA ILE A 89 -19.90 -7.42 -15.18
C ILE A 89 -21.06 -6.58 -15.75
N ALA A 90 -20.84 -5.29 -16.00
CA ALA A 90 -21.86 -4.43 -16.61
C ALA A 90 -22.22 -4.90 -18.03
N ASP A 91 -21.22 -5.26 -18.84
CA ASP A 91 -21.44 -5.79 -20.20
C ASP A 91 -22.20 -7.11 -20.17
N ASN A 92 -21.81 -8.03 -19.28
CA ASN A 92 -22.52 -9.29 -19.08
C ASN A 92 -23.97 -9.06 -18.66
N THR A 93 -24.22 -8.08 -17.78
CA THR A 93 -25.57 -7.68 -17.36
C THR A 93 -26.41 -7.19 -18.55
N ALA A 94 -25.84 -6.36 -19.42
CA ALA A 94 -26.51 -5.87 -20.62
C ALA A 94 -26.81 -6.99 -21.64
N ASN A 95 -25.86 -7.92 -21.83
CA ASN A 95 -26.04 -9.09 -22.69
C ASN A 95 -27.16 -10.00 -22.17
N ILE A 96 -27.20 -10.25 -20.86
CA ILE A 96 -28.27 -11.03 -20.23
C ILE A 96 -29.64 -10.35 -20.42
N ALA A 97 -29.72 -9.03 -20.28
CA ALA A 97 -30.96 -8.28 -20.52
C ALA A 97 -31.44 -8.42 -21.98
N THR A 98 -30.52 -8.30 -22.95
CA THR A 98 -30.82 -8.51 -24.37
C THR A 98 -31.32 -9.92 -24.64
N ASN A 99 -30.64 -10.94 -24.11
CA ASN A 99 -31.06 -12.33 -24.26
C ASN A 99 -32.44 -12.58 -23.65
N THR A 100 -32.73 -11.95 -22.50
CA THR A 100 -34.04 -12.02 -21.85
C THR A 100 -35.14 -11.45 -22.76
N SER A 101 -34.89 -10.31 -23.42
CA SER A 101 -35.83 -9.72 -24.39
C SER A 101 -36.05 -10.64 -25.59
N ASN A 102 -34.97 -11.16 -26.20
CA ASN A 102 -35.08 -12.05 -27.35
C ASN A 102 -35.85 -13.33 -27.03
N ILE A 103 -35.69 -13.88 -25.82
CA ILE A 103 -36.45 -15.05 -25.35
C ILE A 103 -37.94 -14.71 -25.21
N ALA A 104 -38.28 -13.53 -24.70
CA ALA A 104 -39.66 -13.07 -24.60
C ALA A 104 -40.31 -12.92 -25.99
N ASP A 105 -39.61 -12.32 -26.96
CA ASP A 105 -40.08 -12.18 -28.34
C ASP A 105 -40.29 -13.55 -29.00
N ASN A 106 -39.33 -14.46 -28.85
CA ASN A 106 -39.46 -15.83 -29.35
C ASN A 106 -40.66 -16.55 -28.74
N THR A 107 -40.91 -16.36 -27.44
CA THR A 107 -42.08 -16.91 -26.75
C THR A 107 -43.39 -16.37 -27.34
N ALA A 108 -43.48 -15.07 -27.61
CA ALA A 108 -44.64 -14.45 -28.23
C ALA A 108 -44.88 -14.92 -29.67
N ASN A 109 -43.80 -15.06 -30.46
CA ASN A 109 -43.86 -15.58 -31.83
C ASN A 109 -44.34 -17.04 -31.84
N ILE A 110 -43.84 -17.88 -30.92
CA ILE A 110 -44.31 -19.27 -30.77
C ILE A 110 -45.80 -19.30 -30.44
N ALA A 111 -46.27 -18.49 -29.48
CA ALA A 111 -47.69 -18.42 -29.13
C ALA A 111 -48.57 -18.02 -30.34
N THR A 112 -48.10 -17.05 -31.13
CA THR A 112 -48.77 -16.63 -32.39
C THR A 112 -48.84 -17.78 -33.39
N ASN A 113 -47.73 -18.49 -33.60
CA ASN A 113 -47.68 -19.65 -34.50
C ASN A 113 -48.62 -20.77 -34.02
N THR A 114 -48.67 -21.06 -32.73
CA THR A 114 -49.61 -22.02 -32.14
C THR A 114 -51.06 -21.63 -32.44
N SER A 115 -51.43 -20.35 -32.27
CA SER A 115 -52.77 -19.83 -32.59
C SER A 115 -53.11 -19.99 -34.08
N ASN A 116 -52.18 -19.61 -34.96
CA ASN A 116 -52.36 -19.75 -36.41
C ASN A 116 -52.54 -21.21 -36.83
N ILE A 117 -51.76 -22.13 -36.27
CA ILE A 117 -51.90 -23.57 -36.52
C ILE A 117 -53.28 -24.06 -36.08
N ALA A 118 -53.74 -23.69 -34.88
CA ALA A 118 -55.06 -24.05 -34.39
C ALA A 118 -56.18 -23.53 -35.32
N GLY A 119 -56.07 -22.29 -35.79
CA GLY A 119 -56.99 -21.71 -36.77
C GLY A 119 -57.00 -22.47 -38.10
N ASN A 120 -55.83 -22.81 -38.63
CA ASN A 120 -55.71 -23.60 -39.85
C ASN A 120 -56.33 -25.00 -39.68
N THR A 121 -56.08 -25.66 -38.55
CA THR A 121 -56.68 -26.95 -38.22
C THR A 121 -58.21 -26.87 -38.20
N ALA A 122 -58.78 -25.80 -37.63
CA ALA A 122 -60.23 -25.59 -37.60
C ALA A 122 -60.81 -25.39 -39.01
N ASN A 123 -60.17 -24.55 -39.84
CA ASN A 123 -60.59 -24.31 -41.22
C ASN A 123 -60.57 -25.60 -42.07
N ILE A 124 -59.54 -26.44 -41.89
CA ILE A 124 -59.45 -27.76 -42.56
C ILE A 124 -60.61 -28.66 -42.14
N ALA A 125 -61.01 -28.64 -40.87
CA ALA A 125 -62.11 -29.47 -40.38
C ALA A 125 -63.50 -29.07 -40.93
N THR A 126 -63.64 -27.86 -41.49
CA THR A 126 -64.92 -27.33 -42.01
C THR A 126 -65.03 -27.33 -43.53
N ASN A 127 -63.95 -27.60 -44.28
CA ASN A 127 -63.96 -27.73 -45.74
C ASN A 127 -64.28 -29.17 -46.17
#